data_AF-X0V6M2-F1
#
_entry.id   AF-X0V6M2-F1
#
_cell.length_a   1.000
_cell.length_b   1.000
_cell.length_c   1.000
_cell.angle_alpha   90.00
_cell.angle_beta   90.00
_cell.angle_gamma   90.00
#
_symmetry.space_group_name_H-M   'P 1'
#
loop_
_entity.id
_entity.type
_entity.pdbx_description
1 polymer ?
#
loop_
_entity_poly.entity_id
_entity_poly.type
_entity_poly.pdbx_seq_one_letter_code
_entity_poly.pdbx_strand_id
1 'polypeptide(L)' 'MINIRSDEEITKIRSACKIAAEAMEIARDEIKPGITTLEISGKVRDFIEAHGAKAAFLGYT' A
#
# COMPACT_ATOMS: atom_id res chain seq x y z
N MET A 1 8.94 -12.05 21.72
CA MET A 1 7.67 -11.69 22.39
C MET A 1 6.64 -11.39 21.31
N ILE A 2 5.48 -12.05 21.33
CA ILE A 2 4.40 -11.79 20.36
C ILE A 2 3.50 -10.72 20.97
N ASN A 3 3.24 -9.66 20.22
CA ASN A 3 2.39 -8.56 20.70
C ASN A 3 0.93 -8.87 20.37
N ILE A 4 0.09 -9.07 21.39
CA ILE A 4 -1.35 -9.31 21.21
C ILE A 4 -2.03 -7.95 21.02
N ARG A 5 -2.69 -7.79 19.87
CA ARG A 5 -3.32 -6.52 19.47
C ARG A 5 -4.67 -6.33 20.14
N SER A 6 -5.00 -5.09 20.46
CA SER A 6 -6.34 -4.70 20.90
C SER A 6 -7.32 -4.64 19.72
N ASP A 7 -8.62 -4.62 20.00
CA ASP A 7 -9.66 -4.49 18.98
C ASP A 7 -9.53 -3.18 18.17
N GLU A 8 -9.09 -2.10 18.81
CA GLU A 8 -8.83 -0.82 18.16
C GLU A 8 -7.65 -0.92 17.17
N GLU A 9 -6.54 -1.57 17.59
CA GLU A 9 -5.41 -1.81 16.70
C GLU A 9 -5.79 -2.70 15.53
N ILE A 10 -6.56 -3.76 15.76
CA ILE A 10 -7.06 -4.66 14.70
C ILE A 10 -7.91 -3.87 13.69
N THR A 11 -8.74 -2.95 14.15
CA THR A 11 -9.56 -2.10 13.27
C THR A 11 -8.69 -1.20 12.39
N LYS A 12 -7.66 -0.56 12.97
CA LYS A 12 -6.69 0.25 12.21
C LYS A 12 -5.90 -0.59 11.20
N ILE A 13 -5.43 -1.77 11.60
CA ILE A 13 -4.72 -2.71 10.73
C ILE A 13 -5.61 -3.13 9.56
N ARG A 14 -6.89 -3.46 9.82
CA ARG A 14 -7.84 -3.84 8.77
C ARG A 14 -8.01 -2.75 7.72
N SER A 15 -8.13 -1.49 8.15
CA SER A 15 -8.22 -0.35 7.23
C SER A 15 -6.94 -0.19 6.40
N ALA A 16 -5.77 -0.28 7.04
CA ALA A 16 -4.49 -0.16 6.34
C ALA A 16 -4.27 -1.30 5.32
N CYS A 17 -4.58 -2.54 5.70
CA CYS A 17 -4.47 -3.69 4.81
C CYS A 17 -5.42 -3.59 3.61
N LYS A 18 -6.61 -3.01 3.78
CA LYS A 18 -7.54 -2.78 2.66
C LYS A 18 -6.92 -1.85 1.61
N ILE A 19 -6.38 -0.70 2.02
CA ILE A 19 -5.71 0.24 1.11
C ILE A 19 -4.52 -0.43 0.42
N ALA A 20 -3.73 -1.22 1.16
CA ALA A 20 -2.59 -1.94 0.59
C ALA A 20 -3.02 -2.98 -0.46
N ALA A 21 -4.13 -3.68 -0.24
CA ALA A 21 -4.68 -4.64 -1.20
C ALA A 21 -5.17 -3.94 -2.48
N GLU A 22 -5.90 -2.83 -2.35
CA GLU A 22 -6.37 -2.04 -3.49
C GLU A 22 -5.20 -1.46 -4.30
N ALA A 23 -4.14 -0.99 -3.61
CA ALA A 23 -2.92 -0.53 -4.25
C ALA A 23 -2.20 -1.65 -5.03
N MET A 24 -2.23 -2.89 -4.53
CA MET A 24 -1.67 -4.04 -5.24
C MET A 24 -2.46 -4.41 -6.49
N GLU A 25 -3.78 -4.25 -6.50
CA GLU A 25 -4.58 -4.48 -7.71
C GLU A 25 -4.25 -3.44 -8.79
N ILE A 26 -4.05 -2.17 -8.42
CA ILE A 26 -3.55 -1.15 -9.36
C ILE A 26 -2.19 -1.54 -9.92
N ALA A 27 -1.29 -2.03 -9.06
CA ALA A 27 0.02 -2.48 -9.51
C ALA A 27 -0.13 -3.61 -10.54
N ARG A 28 -1.04 -4.56 -10.31
CA ARG A 28 -1.33 -5.69 -11.21
C ARG A 28 -1.85 -5.23 -12.56
N ASP A 29 -2.82 -4.31 -12.57
CA ASP A 29 -3.47 -3.83 -13.80
C ASP A 29 -2.51 -3.05 -14.71
N GLU A 30 -1.44 -2.51 -14.14
CA GLU A 30 -0.42 -1.75 -14.89
C GLU A 30 0.65 -2.64 -15.54
N ILE A 31 0.73 -3.93 -15.19
CA ILE A 31 1.74 -4.84 -15.72
C ILE A 31 1.48 -5.10 -17.21
N LYS A 32 2.31 -4.50 -18.06
CA LYS A 32 2.29 -4.71 -19.51
C LYS A 32 3.68 -4.53 -20.12
N PRO A 33 3.99 -5.15 -21.27
CA PRO A 33 5.26 -4.97 -21.95
C PRO A 33 5.57 -3.48 -22.18
N GLY A 34 6.80 -3.07 -21.86
CA GLY A 34 7.27 -1.70 -22.04
C GLY A 34 7.04 -0.76 -20.85
N ILE A 35 6.30 -1.17 -19.80
CA ILE A 35 6.22 -0.38 -18.57
C ILE A 35 7.46 -0.56 -17.71
N THR A 36 7.90 0.50 -17.06
CA THR A 36 8.98 0.46 -16.08
C THR A 36 8.43 0.18 -14.68
N THR A 37 9.26 -0.43 -13.83
CA THR A 37 8.93 -0.63 -12.41
C THR A 37 8.76 0.69 -11.66
N LEU A 38 9.44 1.76 -12.12
CA LEU A 38 9.30 3.10 -11.56
C LEU A 38 7.91 3.70 -11.82
N GLU A 39 7.37 3.52 -13.03
CA GLU A 39 6.00 3.97 -13.36
C GLU A 39 4.95 3.23 -12.52
N ILE A 40 5.10 1.91 -12.36
CA ILE A 40 4.21 1.12 -11.49
C ILE A 40 4.31 1.62 -10.04
N SER A 41 5.53 1.79 -9.52
CA SER A 41 5.76 2.28 -8.16
C SER A 41 5.17 3.68 -7.92
N GLY A 42 5.27 4.57 -8.92
CA GLY A 42 4.65 5.90 -8.88
C GLY A 42 3.13 5.83 -8.75
N LYS A 43 2.47 5.03 -9.60
CA LYS A 43 1.00 4.86 -9.54
C LYS A 43 0.51 4.27 -8.21
N VAL A 44 1.25 3.29 -7.69
CA VAL A 44 0.97 2.69 -6.37
C VAL A 44 1.08 3.74 -5.26
N ARG A 45 2.14 4.55 -5.26
CA ARG A 45 2.32 5.63 -4.29
C ARG A 45 1.17 6.63 -4.37
N ASP A 46 0.88 7.12 -5.58
CA ASP A 46 -0.12 8.16 -5.80
C ASP A 46 -1.51 7.68 -5.32
N PHE A 47 -1.84 6.39 -5.53
CA PHE A 47 -3.06 5.79 -4.98
C PHE A 47 -3.06 5.76 -3.45
N ILE A 48 -1.98 5.30 -2.82
CA ILE A 48 -1.87 5.23 -1.35
C ILE A 48 -2.03 6.62 -0.73
N GLU A 49 -1.38 7.63 -1.30
CA GLU A 49 -1.45 9.03 -0.84
C GLU A 49 -2.84 9.63 -1.06
N ALA A 50 -3.50 9.33 -2.18
CA ALA A 50 -4.88 9.74 -2.44
C ALA A 50 -5.90 9.18 -1.43
N HIS A 51 -5.58 8.04 -0.80
CA HIS A 51 -6.40 7.41 0.25
C HIS A 51 -6.01 7.86 1.67
N GLY A 52 -5.22 8.93 1.79
CA GLY A 52 -4.81 9.50 3.08
C GLY A 52 -3.81 8.63 3.85
N ALA A 53 -3.17 7.65 3.19
CA ALA A 53 -2.15 6.80 3.77
C ALA A 53 -0.75 7.25 3.33
N LYS A 54 0.27 6.81 4.07
CA LYS A 54 1.68 7.06 3.73
C LYS A 54 2.28 5.81 3.08
N ALA A 55 2.95 5.98 1.95
CA ALA A 55 3.71 4.90 1.31
C ALA A 55 4.89 4.48 2.21
N ALA A 56 4.75 3.36 2.91
CA ALA A 56 5.72 2.89 3.90
C ALA A 56 7.09 2.53 3.30
N PHE A 57 7.14 2.19 2.01
CA PHE A 57 8.38 1.83 1.30
C PHE A 57 9.25 3.04 0.94
N LEU A 58 8.74 4.26 1.04
CA LEU A 58 9.46 5.47 0.68
C LEU A 58 10.04 6.15 1.92
N GLY A 59 11.36 6.28 1.98
CA GLY A 59 12.05 6.96 3.08
C GLY A 59 12.04 6.16 4.39
N TYR A 60 12.02 4.83 4.31
CA TYR A 60 12.19 3.96 5.48
C TYR A 60 13.61 4.13 6.04
N THR A 61 13.73 4.45 7.34
CA THR A 61 14.98 4.55 8.11
C THR A 61 15.00 3.50 9.20
#